data_AF-A0A7W0SNI8-F1
#
_entry.id   AF-A0A7W0SNI8-F1
#
_cell.length_a   1.000
_cell.length_b   1.000
_cell.length_c   1.000
_cell.angle_alpha   90.00
_cell.angle_beta   90.00
_cell.angle_gamma   90.00
#
_symmetry.space_group_name_H-M   'P 1'
#
loop_
_entity.id
_entity.type
_entity.pdbx_description
1 polymer ?
#
loop_
_entity_poly.entity_id
_entity_poly.type
_entity_poly.pdbx_seq_one_letter_code
_entity_poly.pdbx_strand_id
1 'polypeptide(L)'
;MDAAITARVVERLPQLIGSDRLAEACLLLATFVEPELDAVTYLGRLDRMAAAVQGHTHLSLRRIISIQEGIGGNTEDYDHIDNGFLHRVLDTRRGLPIIVSVIWMEVGRRAGIEVQGVALPGHFLVFAGGQLVDPFHFGEAIGRDEAAVLVSESIGGPPRLEPTWLNPVDSKAIMRRILANLQSRYEKLGDQANLGWVRACEAAVSPH
;
A
#
# COMPACT_ATOMS: atom_id res chain seq x y z
N MET A 1 -22.61 -1.86 12.71
CA MET A 1 -21.31 -2.56 12.58
C MET A 1 -21.57 -4.05 12.69
N ASP A 2 -21.17 -4.83 11.69
CA ASP A 2 -21.35 -6.28 11.69
C ASP A 2 -20.20 -6.95 12.47
N ALA A 3 -20.52 -7.48 13.64
CA ALA A 3 -19.54 -8.16 14.50
C ALA A 3 -18.93 -9.40 13.84
N ALA A 4 -19.66 -10.07 12.94
CA ALA A 4 -19.17 -11.24 12.23
C ALA A 4 -18.08 -10.87 11.20
N ILE A 5 -18.26 -9.74 10.50
CA ILE A 5 -17.24 -9.22 9.58
C ILE A 5 -15.97 -8.85 10.34
N THR A 6 -16.10 -8.08 11.42
CA THR A 6 -14.94 -7.70 12.25
C THR A 6 -14.21 -8.92 12.79
N ALA A 7 -14.94 -9.92 13.33
CA ALA A 7 -14.34 -11.16 13.83
C ALA A 7 -13.58 -11.90 12.73
N ARG A 8 -14.17 -12.04 11.53
CA ARG A 8 -13.53 -12.67 10.37
C ARG A 8 -12.24 -11.95 9.97
N VAL A 9 -12.25 -10.62 9.94
CA VAL A 9 -11.07 -9.82 9.56
C VAL A 9 -9.97 -10.01 10.61
N VAL A 10 -10.28 -9.79 11.89
CA VAL A 10 -9.34 -9.95 13.01
C VAL A 10 -8.75 -11.35 13.07
N GLU A 11 -9.58 -12.37 12.83
CA GLU A 11 -9.14 -13.76 12.84
C GLU A 11 -8.18 -14.05 11.69
N ARG A 12 -8.48 -13.61 10.45
CA ARG A 12 -7.79 -14.05 9.22
C ARG A 12 -6.63 -13.15 8.76
N LEU A 13 -6.63 -11.89 9.19
CA LEU A 13 -5.64 -10.91 8.76
C LEU A 13 -4.20 -11.31 9.13
N PRO A 14 -3.90 -11.79 10.36
CA PRO A 14 -2.54 -12.18 10.73
C PRO A 14 -1.97 -13.35 9.92
N GLN A 15 -2.79 -14.33 9.53
CA GLN A 15 -2.35 -15.50 8.76
C GLN A 15 -2.03 -15.12 7.31
N LEU A 16 -2.82 -14.22 6.71
CA LEU A 16 -2.53 -13.70 5.37
C LEU A 16 -1.21 -12.94 5.36
N ILE A 17 -0.98 -12.08 6.35
CA ILE A 17 0.28 -11.34 6.51
C ILE A 17 1.45 -12.30 6.73
N GLY A 18 1.30 -13.27 7.64
CA GLY A 18 2.34 -14.25 7.93
C GLY A 18 2.67 -15.19 6.76
N SER A 19 1.77 -15.27 5.77
CA SER A 19 1.97 -16.04 4.53
C SER A 19 2.32 -15.15 3.33
N ASP A 20 2.66 -13.87 3.56
CA ASP A 20 2.99 -12.87 2.53
C ASP A 20 1.91 -12.69 1.44
N ARG A 21 0.64 -12.78 1.85
CA ARG A 21 -0.54 -12.60 0.99
C ARG A 21 -1.14 -11.20 1.17
N LEU A 22 -0.35 -10.19 0.82
CA LEU A 22 -0.64 -8.80 1.14
C LEU A 22 -1.84 -8.23 0.35
N ALA A 23 -1.99 -8.58 -0.94
CA ALA A 23 -3.19 -8.26 -1.71
C ALA A 23 -4.47 -8.78 -1.03
N GLU A 24 -4.49 -10.06 -0.67
CA GLU A 24 -5.63 -10.67 0.01
C GLU A 24 -5.89 -10.07 1.38
N ALA A 25 -4.83 -9.70 2.13
CA ALA A 25 -4.97 -9.01 3.40
C ALA A 25 -5.63 -7.63 3.22
N CYS A 26 -5.23 -6.87 2.19
CA CYS A 26 -5.83 -5.57 1.87
C CYS A 26 -7.30 -5.69 1.44
N LEU A 27 -7.64 -6.72 0.65
CA LEU A 27 -9.02 -6.96 0.22
C LEU A 27 -9.89 -7.46 1.38
N LEU A 28 -9.36 -8.31 2.27
CA LEU A 28 -10.06 -8.71 3.49
C LEU A 28 -10.38 -7.50 4.36
N LEU A 29 -9.42 -6.60 4.55
CA LEU A 29 -9.58 -5.36 5.31
C LEU A 29 -10.68 -4.47 4.69
N ALA A 30 -10.77 -4.40 3.36
CA ALA A 30 -11.81 -3.66 2.66
C ALA A 30 -13.23 -4.24 2.88
N THR A 31 -13.38 -5.52 3.23
CA THR A 31 -14.71 -6.11 3.48
C THR A 31 -15.45 -5.48 4.67
N PHE A 32 -14.76 -4.70 5.49
CA PHE A 32 -15.39 -3.96 6.56
C PHE A 32 -16.28 -2.82 6.05
N VAL A 33 -15.81 -2.08 5.03
CA VAL A 33 -16.58 -0.98 4.41
C VAL A 33 -17.45 -1.49 3.26
N GLU A 34 -17.06 -2.60 2.64
CA GLU A 34 -17.79 -3.23 1.53
C GLU A 34 -17.96 -4.73 1.77
N PRO A 35 -18.97 -5.14 2.57
CA PRO A 35 -19.17 -6.54 2.99
C PRO A 35 -19.22 -7.57 1.85
N GLU A 36 -19.76 -7.16 0.71
CA GLU A 36 -19.99 -7.99 -0.48
C GLU A 36 -18.84 -7.90 -1.50
N LEU A 37 -17.70 -7.30 -1.12
CA LEU A 37 -16.55 -7.12 -2.00
C LEU A 37 -16.11 -8.44 -2.65
N ASP A 38 -16.15 -8.48 -3.98
CA ASP A 38 -15.62 -9.60 -4.75
C ASP A 38 -14.09 -9.53 -4.87
N ALA A 39 -13.41 -10.07 -3.87
CA ALA A 39 -11.95 -10.15 -3.85
C ALA A 39 -11.36 -10.86 -5.08
N VAL A 40 -12.07 -11.83 -5.67
CA VAL A 40 -11.57 -12.59 -6.83
C VAL A 40 -11.41 -11.68 -8.04
N THR A 41 -12.37 -10.77 -8.27
CA THR A 41 -12.30 -9.79 -9.35
C THR A 41 -11.06 -8.89 -9.25
N TYR A 42 -10.75 -8.38 -8.05
CA TYR A 42 -9.60 -7.49 -7.86
C TYR A 42 -8.27 -8.24 -7.94
N LEU A 43 -8.18 -9.46 -7.40
CA LEU A 43 -7.00 -10.31 -7.57
C LEU A 43 -6.75 -10.62 -9.05
N GLY A 44 -7.81 -10.97 -9.79
CA GLY A 44 -7.73 -11.19 -11.23
C GLY A 44 -7.30 -9.95 -12.02
N ARG A 45 -7.57 -8.74 -11.52
CA ARG A 45 -7.06 -7.50 -12.13
C ARG A 45 -5.55 -7.35 -11.93
N LEU A 46 -5.05 -7.68 -10.74
CA LEU A 46 -3.60 -7.73 -10.49
C LEU A 46 -2.91 -8.75 -11.40
N ASP A 47 -3.52 -9.93 -11.58
CA ASP A 47 -3.03 -10.98 -12.47
C ASP A 47 -2.98 -10.51 -13.94
N ARG A 48 -4.03 -9.82 -14.41
CA ARG A 48 -4.07 -9.25 -15.77
C ARG A 48 -2.98 -8.21 -16.00
N MET A 49 -2.77 -7.30 -15.03
CA MET A 49 -1.68 -6.34 -15.12
C MET A 49 -0.33 -7.05 -15.18
N ALA A 50 -0.09 -8.02 -14.31
CA ALA A 50 1.16 -8.78 -14.28
C ALA A 50 1.43 -9.53 -15.59
N ALA A 51 0.41 -10.16 -16.18
CA ALA A 51 0.52 -10.85 -17.47
C ALA A 51 0.87 -9.90 -18.63
N ALA A 52 0.53 -8.62 -18.53
CA ALA A 52 0.86 -7.61 -19.54
C ALA A 52 2.28 -7.05 -19.39
N VAL A 53 2.96 -7.28 -18.26
CA VAL A 53 4.33 -6.81 -18.04
C VAL A 53 5.29 -7.60 -18.94
N GLN A 54 6.14 -6.86 -19.67
CA GLN A 54 7.17 -7.43 -20.55
C GLN A 54 8.53 -6.88 -20.14
N GLY A 55 9.41 -7.75 -19.65
CA GLY A 55 10.73 -7.39 -19.11
C GLY A 55 10.81 -7.53 -17.58
N HIS A 56 11.96 -7.16 -17.02
CA HIS A 56 12.27 -7.36 -15.58
C HIS A 56 12.69 -6.07 -14.87
N THR A 57 12.35 -4.91 -15.42
CA THR A 57 12.76 -3.59 -14.90
C THR A 57 11.58 -2.85 -14.27
N HIS A 58 11.88 -1.86 -13.41
CA HIS A 58 10.84 -0.95 -12.92
C HIS A 58 10.08 -0.23 -14.05
N LEU A 59 10.73 0.06 -15.17
CA LEU A 59 10.08 0.68 -16.34
C LEU A 59 9.02 -0.24 -16.97
N SER A 60 9.24 -1.55 -16.91
CA SER A 60 8.27 -2.55 -17.40
C SER A 60 6.99 -2.53 -16.55
N LEU A 61 7.15 -2.40 -15.23
CA LEU A 61 6.03 -2.21 -14.29
C LEU A 61 5.36 -0.86 -14.48
N ARG A 62 6.15 0.23 -14.55
CA ARG A 62 5.68 1.60 -14.77
C ARG A 62 4.78 1.70 -15.99
N ARG A 63 5.19 1.07 -17.09
CA ARG A 63 4.43 1.06 -18.34
C ARG A 63 3.01 0.52 -18.15
N ILE A 64 2.85 -0.55 -17.38
CA ILE A 64 1.54 -1.15 -17.17
C ILE A 64 0.76 -0.41 -16.08
N ILE A 65 1.36 -0.25 -14.90
CA ILE A 65 0.65 0.25 -13.72
C ILE A 65 0.38 1.76 -13.83
N SER A 66 1.41 2.55 -14.10
CA SER A 66 1.32 4.01 -14.04
C SER A 66 0.87 4.63 -15.36
N ILE A 67 1.30 4.08 -16.50
CA ILE A 67 1.01 4.65 -17.82
C ILE A 67 -0.28 4.08 -18.40
N GLN A 68 -0.38 2.75 -18.54
CA GLN A 68 -1.54 2.12 -19.18
C GLN A 68 -2.78 2.13 -18.26
N GLU A 69 -2.62 1.72 -17.01
CA GLU A 69 -3.73 1.71 -16.04
C GLU A 69 -3.95 3.08 -15.40
N GLY A 70 -2.97 4.00 -15.48
CA GLY A 70 -3.09 5.36 -14.94
C GLY A 70 -3.04 5.43 -13.42
N ILE A 71 -2.59 4.37 -12.74
CA ILE A 71 -2.58 4.27 -11.27
C ILE A 71 -1.44 5.10 -10.69
N GLY A 72 -1.77 5.97 -9.74
CA GLY A 72 -0.80 6.83 -9.06
C GLY A 72 -1.38 7.47 -7.81
N GLY A 73 -0.66 8.45 -7.29
CA GLY A 73 -1.05 9.22 -6.12
C GLY A 73 -2.29 10.08 -6.34
N ASN A 74 -3.07 10.25 -5.28
CA ASN A 74 -4.12 11.26 -5.23
C ASN A 74 -3.60 12.54 -4.59
N THR A 75 -3.15 13.51 -5.39
CA THR A 75 -2.68 14.81 -4.88
C THR A 75 -3.81 15.83 -4.71
N GLU A 76 -4.89 15.69 -5.48
CA GLU A 76 -6.03 16.60 -5.48
C GLU A 76 -6.92 16.39 -4.25
N ASP A 77 -7.11 15.12 -3.85
CA ASP A 77 -7.93 14.75 -2.69
C ASP A 77 -7.21 13.70 -1.84
N TYR A 78 -6.02 14.05 -1.36
CA TYR A 78 -5.11 13.15 -0.64
C TYR A 78 -5.72 12.52 0.63
N ASP A 79 -6.55 13.28 1.34
CA ASP A 79 -7.13 12.85 2.61
C ASP A 79 -8.39 11.99 2.43
N HIS A 80 -8.90 11.79 1.21
CA HIS A 80 -10.06 10.92 0.96
C HIS A 80 -9.84 9.51 1.50
N ILE A 81 -10.84 8.98 2.21
CA ILE A 81 -10.72 7.69 2.90
C ILE A 81 -10.49 6.53 1.92
N ASP A 82 -11.12 6.58 0.74
CA ASP A 82 -11.00 5.55 -0.30
C ASP A 82 -9.57 5.38 -0.81
N ASN A 83 -8.71 6.40 -0.71
CA ASN A 83 -7.31 6.29 -1.11
C ASN A 83 -6.54 5.23 -0.30
N GLY A 84 -7.07 4.85 0.88
CA GLY A 84 -6.52 3.86 1.79
C GLY A 84 -6.91 2.40 1.50
N PHE A 85 -7.74 2.14 0.49
CA PHE A 85 -8.22 0.79 0.19
C PHE A 85 -7.82 0.31 -1.20
N LEU A 86 -7.25 -0.90 -1.28
CA LEU A 86 -6.74 -1.48 -2.55
C LEU A 86 -7.80 -1.52 -3.66
N HIS A 87 -9.01 -1.99 -3.35
CA HIS A 87 -10.10 -2.09 -4.33
C HIS A 87 -10.48 -0.71 -4.92
N ARG A 88 -10.63 0.30 -4.06
CA ARG A 88 -10.89 1.68 -4.47
C ARG A 88 -9.77 2.23 -5.32
N VAL A 89 -8.50 2.04 -4.94
CA VAL A 89 -7.36 2.55 -5.73
C VAL A 89 -7.29 1.87 -7.10
N LEU A 90 -7.65 0.59 -7.21
CA LEU A 90 -7.77 -0.06 -8.51
C LEU A 90 -8.86 0.63 -9.35
N ASP A 91 -10.04 0.91 -8.78
CA ASP A 91 -11.16 1.52 -9.51
C ASP A 91 -10.92 2.98 -9.89
N THR A 92 -10.50 3.80 -8.94
CA THR A 92 -10.30 5.25 -9.10
C THR A 92 -8.95 5.58 -9.73
N ARG A 93 -7.99 4.65 -9.71
CA ARG A 93 -6.59 4.82 -10.13
C ARG A 93 -5.83 5.87 -9.31
N ARG A 94 -6.35 6.20 -8.12
CA ARG A 94 -5.84 7.26 -7.25
C ARG A 94 -5.80 6.75 -5.81
N GLY A 95 -4.64 6.83 -5.16
CA GLY A 95 -4.44 6.24 -3.85
C GLY A 95 -3.35 6.88 -3.01
N LEU A 96 -3.20 6.36 -1.79
CA LEU A 96 -2.09 6.72 -0.90
C LEU A 96 -0.78 6.07 -1.34
N PRO A 97 0.38 6.66 -0.99
CA PRO A 97 1.69 6.11 -1.35
C PRO A 97 1.82 4.62 -1.02
N ILE A 98 1.34 4.21 0.17
CA ILE A 98 1.41 2.83 0.64
C ILE A 98 0.57 1.88 -0.22
N ILE A 99 -0.66 2.26 -0.62
CA ILE A 99 -1.56 1.38 -1.37
C ILE A 99 -1.12 1.26 -2.82
N VAL A 100 -0.70 2.37 -3.42
CA VAL A 100 -0.13 2.35 -4.78
C VAL A 100 1.14 1.49 -4.82
N SER A 101 1.97 1.56 -3.77
CA SER A 101 3.14 0.70 -3.62
C SER A 101 2.78 -0.78 -3.45
N VAL A 102 1.71 -1.11 -2.70
CA VAL A 102 1.20 -2.50 -2.64
C VAL A 102 0.81 -3.01 -4.02
N ILE A 103 0.17 -2.20 -4.86
CA ILE A 103 -0.15 -2.59 -6.25
C ILE A 103 1.13 -2.91 -7.02
N TRP A 104 2.16 -2.07 -6.91
CA TRP A 104 3.47 -2.33 -7.52
C TRP A 104 4.11 -3.63 -7.02
N MET A 105 4.08 -3.87 -5.72
CA MET A 105 4.61 -5.09 -5.11
C MET A 105 3.89 -6.34 -5.62
N GLU A 106 2.56 -6.29 -5.68
CA GLU A 106 1.72 -7.43 -6.04
C GLU A 106 1.72 -7.74 -7.53
N VAL A 107 1.80 -6.72 -8.39
CA VAL A 107 2.00 -6.90 -9.84
C VAL A 107 3.42 -7.38 -10.11
N GLY A 108 4.43 -6.80 -9.47
CA GLY A 108 5.83 -7.22 -9.58
C GLY A 108 6.02 -8.70 -9.24
N ARG A 109 5.56 -9.11 -8.06
CA ARG A 109 5.63 -10.51 -7.60
C ARG A 109 5.02 -11.49 -8.60
N ARG A 110 3.84 -11.16 -9.16
CA ARG A 110 3.16 -11.99 -10.18
C ARG A 110 3.87 -12.00 -11.53
N ALA A 111 4.53 -10.90 -11.89
CA ALA A 111 5.31 -10.77 -13.11
C ALA A 111 6.74 -11.34 -12.98
N GLY A 112 7.13 -11.87 -11.82
CA GLY A 112 8.49 -12.37 -11.57
C GLY A 112 9.54 -11.26 -11.38
N ILE A 113 9.11 -10.04 -11.05
CA ILE A 113 9.98 -8.90 -10.76
C ILE A 113 10.01 -8.68 -9.26
N GLU A 114 11.21 -8.67 -8.67
CA GLU A 114 11.36 -8.34 -7.26
C GLU A 114 11.01 -6.87 -7.02
N VAL A 115 10.01 -6.67 -6.15
CA VAL A 115 9.56 -5.36 -5.70
C VAL A 115 9.42 -5.38 -4.18
N GLN A 116 10.18 -4.52 -3.50
CA GLN A 116 10.27 -4.48 -2.04
C GLN A 116 9.85 -3.12 -1.52
N GLY A 117 8.93 -3.07 -0.56
CA GLY A 117 8.48 -1.82 0.06
C GLY A 117 9.58 -1.17 0.91
N VAL A 118 9.67 0.17 0.86
CA VAL A 118 10.64 0.97 1.62
C VAL A 118 9.89 2.05 2.39
N ALA A 119 9.99 2.01 3.72
CA ALA A 119 9.31 2.96 4.60
C ALA A 119 10.26 4.09 5.03
N LEU A 120 10.32 5.15 4.23
CA LEU A 120 11.01 6.38 4.61
C LEU A 120 10.17 7.19 5.62
N PRO A 121 10.79 8.06 6.43
CA PRO A 121 10.04 9.05 7.20
C PRO A 121 9.15 9.90 6.25
N GLY A 122 7.85 9.94 6.54
CA GLY A 122 6.87 10.65 5.70
C GLY A 122 6.42 9.98 4.41
N HIS A 123 7.25 9.10 3.85
CA HIS A 123 7.07 8.59 2.49
C HIS A 123 7.02 7.07 2.46
N PHE A 124 6.50 6.50 1.38
CA PHE A 124 6.58 5.07 1.12
C PHE A 124 6.93 4.85 -0.34
N LEU A 125 8.06 4.20 -0.55
CA LEU A 125 8.66 3.95 -1.86
C LEU A 125 8.79 2.44 -2.08
N VAL A 126 9.32 2.04 -3.23
CA VAL A 126 9.70 0.65 -3.50
C VAL A 126 11.09 0.56 -4.10
N PHE A 127 11.82 -0.51 -3.79
CA PHE A 127 12.84 -1.00 -4.70
C PHE A 127 12.18 -1.88 -5.75
N ALA A 128 12.37 -1.60 -7.03
CA ALA A 128 11.84 -2.41 -8.14
C ALA A 128 12.95 -2.64 -9.17
N GLY A 129 13.32 -3.90 -9.40
CA GLY A 129 14.40 -4.25 -10.34
C GLY A 129 15.72 -3.52 -10.03
N GLY A 130 16.05 -3.36 -8.73
CA GLY A 130 17.27 -2.70 -8.25
C GLY A 130 17.23 -1.16 -8.19
N GLN A 131 16.13 -0.51 -8.58
CA GLN A 131 15.98 0.95 -8.56
C GLN A 131 15.03 1.37 -7.43
N LEU A 132 15.37 2.43 -6.70
CA LEU A 132 14.43 3.10 -5.79
C LEU A 132 13.44 3.90 -6.65
N VAL A 133 12.14 3.68 -6.42
CA VAL A 133 11.06 4.19 -7.25
C VAL A 133 9.96 4.75 -6.36
N ASP A 134 9.29 5.79 -6.84
CA ASP A 134 8.09 6.37 -6.23
C ASP A 134 6.82 5.98 -7.02
N PRO A 135 6.07 4.97 -6.57
CA PRO A 135 4.78 4.63 -7.15
C PRO A 135 3.72 5.74 -7.07
N PHE A 136 3.78 6.59 -6.04
CA PHE A 136 2.84 7.71 -5.88
C PHE A 136 3.04 8.74 -7.00
N HIS A 137 4.29 9.04 -7.35
CA HIS A 137 4.66 9.88 -8.49
C HIS A 137 4.84 9.06 -9.78
N PHE A 138 3.86 8.19 -10.09
CA PHE A 138 3.78 7.45 -11.35
C PHE A 138 5.03 6.63 -11.73
N GLY A 139 5.73 6.08 -10.72
CA GLY A 139 6.87 5.19 -10.91
C GLY A 139 8.16 5.91 -11.29
N GLU A 140 8.32 7.17 -10.90
CA GLU A 140 9.58 7.91 -11.09
C GLU A 140 10.72 7.27 -10.29
N ALA A 141 11.89 7.16 -10.91
CA ALA A 141 13.08 6.67 -10.24
C ALA A 141 13.64 7.77 -9.34
N ILE A 142 13.94 7.44 -8.09
CA ILE A 142 14.41 8.37 -7.08
C ILE A 142 15.87 8.11 -6.76
N GLY A 143 16.68 9.18 -6.82
CA GLY A 143 18.08 9.18 -6.36
C GLY A 143 18.19 9.23 -4.84
N ARG A 144 19.37 8.92 -4.29
CA ARG A 144 19.61 9.00 -2.84
C ARG A 144 19.49 10.43 -2.31
N ASP A 145 19.98 11.41 -3.06
CA ASP A 145 19.91 12.82 -2.66
C ASP A 145 18.46 13.33 -2.68
N GLU A 146 17.68 12.93 -3.69
CA GLU A 146 16.24 13.21 -3.76
C GLU A 146 15.48 12.56 -2.59
N ALA A 147 15.79 11.32 -2.25
CA ALA A 147 15.21 10.66 -1.07
C ALA A 147 15.56 11.40 0.24
N ALA A 148 16.77 11.94 0.36
CA ALA A 148 17.17 12.75 1.51
C ALA A 148 16.38 14.07 1.61
N VAL A 149 16.07 14.68 0.46
CA VAL A 149 15.22 15.88 0.38
C VAL A 149 13.78 15.55 0.77
N LEU A 150 13.18 14.49 0.22
CA LEU A 150 11.83 14.04 0.58
C LEU A 150 11.67 13.83 2.10
N VAL A 151 12.67 13.20 2.73
CA VAL A 151 12.65 13.02 4.18
C VAL A 151 12.70 14.36 4.92
N SER A 152 13.62 15.25 4.54
CA SER A 152 13.75 16.59 5.13
C SER A 152 12.45 17.39 5.03
N GLU A 153 11.76 17.32 3.89
CA GLU A 153 10.46 17.99 3.69
C GLU A 153 9.37 17.43 4.63
N SER A 154 9.41 16.14 4.95
CA SER A 154 8.40 15.54 5.82
C SER A 154 8.65 15.73 7.31
N ILE A 155 9.89 15.62 7.78
CA ILE A 155 10.20 15.64 9.23
C ILE A 155 10.96 16.88 9.68
N GLY A 156 11.32 17.77 8.76
CA GLY A 156 12.13 18.94 9.00
C GLY A 156 13.63 18.64 9.18
N GLY A 157 14.45 19.70 9.20
CA GLY A 157 15.91 19.62 9.34
C GLY A 157 16.64 19.47 8.00
N PRO A 158 17.98 19.33 8.00
CA PRO A 158 18.77 19.23 6.77
C PRO A 158 18.52 17.90 6.04
N PRO A 159 18.68 17.85 4.70
CA PRO A 159 18.63 16.60 3.93
C PRO A 159 19.59 15.55 4.48
N ARG A 160 19.03 14.39 4.85
CA ARG A 160 19.79 13.22 5.28
C ARG A 160 19.05 11.95 4.91
N LEU A 161 19.80 10.87 4.70
CA LEU A 161 19.27 9.56 4.42
C LEU A 161 20.03 8.52 5.23
N GLU A 162 19.40 7.98 6.27
CA GLU A 162 19.97 6.88 7.04
C GLU A 162 19.93 5.59 6.21
N PRO A 163 21.02 4.83 6.08
CA PRO A 163 21.03 3.59 5.31
C PRO A 163 19.94 2.59 5.75
N THR A 164 19.62 2.56 7.04
CA THR A 164 18.59 1.69 7.61
C THR A 164 17.17 2.05 7.16
N TRP A 165 16.91 3.30 6.72
CA TRP A 165 15.61 3.68 6.17
C TRP A 165 15.36 3.09 4.79
N LEU A 166 16.42 2.66 4.09
CA LEU A 166 16.31 1.95 2.81
C LEU A 166 16.13 0.44 2.99
N ASN A 167 16.09 -0.08 4.21
CA ASN A 167 15.84 -1.51 4.40
C ASN A 167 14.42 -1.85 3.93
N PRO A 168 14.24 -2.92 3.14
CA PRO A 168 12.92 -3.47 2.84
C PRO A 168 12.10 -3.72 4.10
N VAL A 169 10.81 -3.41 4.03
CA VAL A 169 9.84 -3.72 5.08
C VAL A 169 8.99 -4.92 4.72
N ASP A 170 8.63 -5.71 5.74
CA ASP A 170 7.79 -6.89 5.57
C ASP A 170 6.29 -6.54 5.50
N SER A 171 5.48 -7.54 5.11
CA SER A 171 4.02 -7.42 5.02
C SER A 171 3.37 -6.99 6.34
N LYS A 172 3.97 -7.33 7.49
CA LYS A 172 3.47 -6.92 8.82
C LYS A 172 3.65 -5.43 9.05
N ALA A 173 4.83 -4.90 8.77
CA ALA A 173 5.14 -3.48 8.86
C ALA A 173 4.29 -2.66 7.88
N ILE A 174 4.10 -3.17 6.65
CA ILE A 174 3.22 -2.53 5.65
C ILE A 174 1.79 -2.47 6.17
N MET A 175 1.23 -3.58 6.65
CA MET A 175 -0.14 -3.60 7.16
C MET A 175 -0.33 -2.65 8.36
N ARG A 176 0.64 -2.59 9.27
CA ARG A 176 0.60 -1.62 10.38
C ARG A 176 0.56 -0.19 9.88
N ARG A 177 1.30 0.15 8.82
CA ARG A 177 1.27 1.48 8.24
C ARG A 177 -0.05 1.78 7.54
N ILE A 178 -0.66 0.80 6.86
CA ILE A 178 -2.01 0.92 6.29
C ILE A 178 -3.02 1.22 7.38
N LEU A 179 -3.03 0.44 8.47
CA LEU A 179 -3.93 0.63 9.60
C LEU A 179 -3.73 1.99 10.28
N ALA A 180 -2.50 2.42 10.52
CA ALA A 180 -2.20 3.74 11.08
C ALA A 180 -2.70 4.89 10.17
N ASN A 181 -2.58 4.74 8.85
CA ASN A 181 -3.11 5.72 7.88
C ASN A 181 -4.64 5.80 7.91
N LEU A 182 -5.32 4.66 8.10
CA LEU A 182 -6.78 4.60 8.25
C LEU A 182 -7.22 5.17 9.60
N GLN A 183 -6.54 4.82 10.69
CA GLN A 183 -6.79 5.36 12.03
C GLN A 183 -6.74 6.88 12.01
N SER A 184 -5.64 7.46 11.51
CA SER A 184 -5.47 8.91 11.46
C SER A 184 -6.59 9.61 10.66
N ARG A 185 -7.07 8.99 9.58
CA ARG A 185 -8.18 9.54 8.78
C ARG A 185 -9.51 9.45 9.48
N TYR A 186 -9.85 8.30 10.06
CA TYR A 186 -11.10 8.17 10.82
C TYR A 186 -11.10 9.04 12.09
N GLU A 187 -9.94 9.30 12.70
CA GLU A 187 -9.77 10.29 13.77
C GLU A 187 -10.12 11.70 13.30
N LYS A 188 -9.57 12.14 12.15
CA LYS A 188 -9.92 13.44 11.54
C LYS A 188 -11.41 13.55 11.21
N LEU A 189 -12.05 12.46 10.79
CA LEU A 189 -13.48 12.40 10.46
C LEU A 189 -14.39 12.29 11.69
N GLY A 190 -13.86 12.02 12.89
CA GLY A 190 -14.65 11.77 14.09
C GLY A 190 -15.43 10.45 14.07
N ASP A 191 -15.08 9.52 13.19
CA ASP A 191 -15.81 8.26 12.97
C ASP A 191 -15.43 7.19 14.01
N GLN A 192 -16.05 7.28 15.19
CA GLN A 192 -15.77 6.39 16.31
C GLN A 192 -16.08 4.91 16.02
N ALA A 193 -17.04 4.64 15.14
CA ALA A 193 -17.42 3.26 14.81
C ALA A 193 -16.28 2.58 14.02
N ASN A 194 -15.78 3.25 12.99
CA ASN A 194 -14.70 2.70 12.16
C ASN A 194 -13.35 2.71 12.89
N LEU A 195 -13.13 3.66 13.82
CA LEU A 195 -11.96 3.62 14.70
C LEU A 195 -11.90 2.39 15.61
N GLY A 196 -13.04 1.97 16.16
CA GLY A 196 -13.12 0.75 16.96
C GLY A 196 -12.67 -0.48 16.16
N TRP A 197 -13.06 -0.55 14.90
CA TRP A 197 -12.64 -1.62 13.99
C TRP A 197 -11.15 -1.57 13.63
N VAL A 198 -10.60 -0.39 13.29
CA VAL A 198 -9.16 -0.26 12.99
C VAL A 198 -8.33 -0.73 14.18
N ARG A 199 -8.67 -0.28 15.40
CA ARG A 199 -7.99 -0.70 16.63
C ARG A 199 -8.05 -2.20 16.87
N ALA A 200 -9.18 -2.84 16.57
CA ALA A 200 -9.31 -4.29 16.65
C ALA A 200 -8.37 -5.01 15.66
N CYS A 201 -8.25 -4.50 14.43
CA CYS A 201 -7.32 -5.03 13.44
C CYS A 201 -5.85 -4.82 13.85
N GLU A 202 -5.50 -3.66 14.41
CA GLU A 202 -4.15 -3.37 14.89
C GLU A 202 -3.72 -4.31 16.01
N ALA A 203 -4.61 -4.56 16.98
CA ALA A 203 -4.37 -5.52 18.06
C ALA A 203 -4.13 -6.93 17.51
N ALA A 204 -4.83 -7.32 16.45
CA ALA A 204 -4.68 -8.62 15.81
C ALA A 204 -3.32 -8.78 15.10
N VAL A 205 -2.85 -7.73 14.41
CA VAL A 205 -1.59 -7.75 13.66
C VAL A 205 -0.38 -7.64 14.58
N SER A 206 -0.54 -7.08 15.77
CA SER A 206 0.54 -6.89 16.75
C SER A 206 0.13 -7.34 18.16
N PRO A 207 -0.11 -8.65 18.37
CA PRO A 207 -0.42 -9.16 19.69
C PRO A 207 0.78 -8.91 20.61
N HIS A 208 0.50 -8.35 21.78
CA HIS A 208 1.46 -8.15 22.87
C HIS A 208 1.97 -9.50 23.39
#